data_AF-A0A0F9PCW1-F1
#
_entry.id   AF-A0A0F9PCW1-F1
#
_cell.length_a   1.000
_cell.length_b   1.000
_cell.length_c   1.000
_cell.angle_alpha   90.00
_cell.angle_beta   90.00
_cell.angle_gamma   90.00
#
_symmetry.space_group_name_H-M   'P 1'
#
loop_
_entity.id
_entity.type
_entity.pdbx_description
1 polymer ?
#
loop_
_entity_poly.entity_id
_entity_poly.type
_entity_poly.pdbx_seq_one_letter_code
_entity_poly.pdbx_strand_id
1 'polypeptide(L)'
;MFSCVESEKKTEESQSVKAKRIHEQTITIDTHNDININNFTDSINYTQRLETQVNLPKMEEGGLDVTWLIVYTGQDTLTTEGYAKAEQNAIAKFEAIHRLCEEIAPDKIELALTSSDVRRIDSIGKKVAMIGVENAYPMGEDISNFKKYYDLGARYISLSHNGHSQFSDSNAGEEDGIWLHNGLSELGKSAVKEMNRLGIMIDISHPSKESMLQTISLSEAPIIASHSSARALCNHSRNLDDEQLKLIKENGGVVQTVAFPSY
;
A
#
# COMPACT_ATOMS: atom_id res chain seq x y z
N MET A 1 18.54 23.57 -62.28
CA MET A 1 18.05 23.69 -60.89
C MET A 1 17.74 22.30 -60.39
N PHE A 2 18.64 21.68 -59.63
CA PHE A 2 18.32 20.48 -58.86
C PHE A 2 18.09 20.93 -57.42
N SER A 3 16.84 20.83 -56.96
CA SER A 3 16.46 21.04 -55.57
C SER A 3 16.75 19.73 -54.83
N CYS A 4 17.79 19.74 -53.99
CA CYS A 4 17.96 18.71 -52.97
C CYS A 4 16.91 18.96 -51.88
N VAL A 5 15.91 18.10 -51.80
CA VAL A 5 15.07 17.99 -50.61
C VAL A 5 15.88 17.19 -49.61
N GLU A 6 16.53 17.88 -48.66
CA GLU A 6 17.06 17.23 -47.46
C GLU A 6 15.87 16.62 -46.71
N SER A 7 15.80 15.29 -46.69
CA SER A 7 14.90 14.60 -45.78
C SER A 7 15.40 14.87 -44.36
N GLU A 8 14.65 15.65 -43.59
CA GLU A 8 14.86 15.79 -42.14
C GLU A 8 14.86 14.39 -41.52
N LYS A 9 16.05 13.91 -41.13
CA LYS A 9 16.18 12.75 -40.28
C LYS A 9 15.52 13.10 -38.94
N LYS A 10 14.33 12.57 -38.68
CA LYS A 10 13.77 12.54 -37.33
C LYS A 10 14.79 11.87 -36.42
N THR A 11 15.43 12.64 -35.55
CA THR A 11 16.30 12.11 -34.51
C THR A 11 15.43 11.29 -33.57
N GLU A 12 15.67 9.99 -33.52
CA GLU A 12 14.91 9.07 -32.66
C GLU A 12 15.24 9.38 -31.19
N GLU A 13 14.22 9.77 -30.41
CA GLU A 13 14.36 10.06 -28.97
C GLU A 13 14.87 8.80 -28.26
N SER A 14 15.93 8.91 -27.45
CA SER A 14 16.43 7.76 -26.69
C SER A 14 15.38 7.31 -25.66
N GLN A 15 15.36 6.01 -25.34
CA GLN A 15 14.42 5.45 -24.35
C GLN A 15 14.50 6.17 -22.99
N SER A 16 15.71 6.58 -22.57
CA SER A 16 15.91 7.32 -21.33
C SER A 16 15.30 8.72 -21.37
N VAL A 17 15.46 9.46 -22.47
CA VAL A 17 14.85 10.79 -22.64
C VAL A 17 13.32 10.66 -22.66
N LYS A 18 12.79 9.67 -23.38
CA LYS A 18 11.35 9.37 -23.40
C LYS A 18 10.80 9.03 -22.02
N ALA A 19 11.48 8.15 -21.28
CA ALA A 19 11.08 7.73 -19.94
C ALA A 19 11.07 8.93 -18.98
N LYS A 20 12.14 9.73 -18.97
CA LYS A 20 12.25 10.93 -18.15
C LYS A 20 11.11 11.92 -18.44
N ARG A 21 10.81 12.17 -19.71
CA ARG A 21 9.73 13.08 -20.10
C ARG A 21 8.35 12.59 -19.64
N ILE A 22 8.07 11.28 -19.71
CA ILE A 22 6.82 10.71 -19.17
C ILE A 22 6.78 10.91 -17.66
N HIS A 23 7.88 10.55 -16.97
CA HIS A 23 8.02 10.65 -15.53
C HIS A 23 7.76 12.06 -15.01
N GLU A 24 8.32 13.08 -15.66
CA GLU A 24 8.14 14.50 -15.32
C GLU A 24 6.72 15.04 -15.59
N GLN A 25 5.88 14.30 -16.34
CA GLN A 25 4.53 14.71 -16.74
C GLN A 25 3.43 13.91 -16.02
N THR A 26 3.79 13.00 -15.13
CA THR A 26 2.87 12.10 -14.43
C THR A 26 3.07 12.21 -12.93
N ILE A 27 1.96 12.16 -12.16
CA ILE A 27 2.05 11.94 -10.73
C ILE A 27 2.46 10.49 -10.50
N THR A 28 3.62 10.30 -9.87
CA THR A 28 4.15 8.97 -9.56
C THR A 28 3.73 8.54 -8.16
N ILE A 29 3.34 7.27 -8.03
CA ILE A 29 2.77 6.74 -6.79
C ILE A 29 3.41 5.39 -6.50
N ASP A 30 3.91 5.23 -5.28
CA ASP A 30 4.28 3.94 -4.73
C ASP A 30 3.34 3.60 -3.58
N THR A 31 2.64 2.48 -3.70
CA THR A 31 1.56 2.08 -2.80
C THR A 31 2.00 1.32 -1.56
N HIS A 32 3.29 1.00 -1.37
CA HIS A 32 3.70 0.23 -0.18
C HIS A 32 5.15 0.49 0.24
N ASN A 33 5.35 1.44 1.15
CA ASN A 33 6.67 1.75 1.72
C ASN A 33 6.69 1.54 3.23
N ASP A 34 7.38 0.49 3.66
CA ASP A 34 7.58 0.19 5.06
C ASP A 34 8.36 1.29 5.78
N ILE A 35 7.89 1.65 6.96
CA ILE A 35 8.52 2.65 7.82
C ILE A 35 9.05 2.05 9.12
N ASN A 36 10.12 2.65 9.61
CA ASN A 36 10.62 2.43 10.97
C ASN A 36 10.51 3.74 11.75
N ILE A 37 9.79 3.73 12.87
CA ILE A 37 9.53 4.92 13.70
C ILE A 37 10.80 5.60 14.22
N ASN A 38 11.92 4.88 14.29
CA ASN A 38 13.23 5.46 14.65
C ASN A 38 13.74 6.47 13.62
N ASN A 39 13.15 6.51 12.42
CA ASN A 39 13.43 7.49 11.38
C ASN A 39 12.39 8.63 11.36
N PHE A 40 11.73 8.91 12.49
CA PHE A 40 10.71 9.95 12.65
C PHE A 40 10.91 10.70 13.98
N THR A 41 12.18 11.00 14.27
CA THR A 41 12.62 11.69 15.50
C THR A 41 13.18 13.07 15.16
N ASP A 42 13.40 13.89 16.19
CA ASP A 42 13.98 15.23 16.03
C ASP A 42 15.39 15.21 15.41
N SER A 43 16.15 14.13 15.62
CA SER A 43 17.54 14.02 15.16
C SER A 43 17.71 13.17 13.90
N ILE A 44 16.90 12.13 13.72
CA ILE A 44 16.93 11.22 12.57
C ILE A 44 15.54 11.16 11.96
N ASN A 45 15.40 11.71 10.75
CA ASN A 45 14.12 11.70 10.04
C ASN A 45 14.22 11.79 8.51
N TYR A 46 13.08 11.63 7.84
CA TYR A 46 12.97 11.56 6.38
C TYR A 46 13.29 12.87 5.64
N THR A 47 13.59 13.97 6.33
CA THR A 47 14.19 15.15 5.67
C THR A 47 15.65 14.93 5.30
N GLN A 48 16.28 13.90 5.87
CA GLN A 48 17.67 13.53 5.65
C GLN A 48 17.77 12.39 4.62
N ARG A 49 18.93 12.29 3.97
CA ARG A 49 19.24 11.17 3.08
C ARG A 49 19.65 9.96 3.91
N LEU A 50 18.67 9.18 4.34
CA LEU A 50 18.89 7.96 5.13
C LEU A 50 19.20 6.75 4.23
N GLU A 51 19.63 5.65 4.86
CA GLU A 51 19.83 4.34 4.21
C GLU A 51 18.53 3.67 3.76
N THR A 52 17.37 4.08 4.32
CA THR A 52 16.05 3.60 3.86
C THR A 52 15.84 3.91 2.37
N GLN A 53 15.12 3.05 1.66
CA GLN A 53 14.92 3.20 0.21
C GLN A 53 14.08 4.45 -0.12
N VAL A 54 13.18 4.84 0.76
CA VAL A 54 12.39 6.08 0.66
C VAL A 54 12.74 7.05 1.79
N ASN A 55 12.92 8.31 1.40
CA ASN A 55 13.03 9.54 2.20
C ASN A 55 12.91 10.74 1.26
N LEU A 56 12.68 11.95 1.77
CA LEU A 56 12.40 13.12 0.94
C LEU A 56 13.52 13.42 -0.07
N PRO A 57 14.83 13.39 0.28
CA PRO A 57 15.88 13.57 -0.73
C PRO A 57 15.83 12.55 -1.87
N LYS A 58 15.58 11.27 -1.57
CA LYS A 58 15.44 10.22 -2.61
C LYS A 58 14.16 10.39 -3.43
N MET A 59 13.07 10.85 -2.83
CA MET A 59 11.82 11.16 -3.55
C MET A 59 11.99 12.35 -4.50
N GLU A 60 12.73 13.38 -4.09
CA GLU A 60 13.07 14.52 -4.94
C GLU A 60 13.97 14.10 -6.11
N GLU A 61 15.05 13.36 -5.83
CA GLU A 61 15.98 12.88 -6.87
C GLU A 61 15.36 11.89 -7.84
N GLY A 62 14.54 10.97 -7.34
CA GLY A 62 13.86 9.93 -8.13
C GLY A 62 12.54 10.37 -8.74
N GLY A 63 12.07 11.58 -8.42
CA GLY A 63 10.77 12.10 -8.85
C GLY A 63 9.61 11.23 -8.39
N LEU A 64 9.62 10.75 -7.13
CA LEU A 64 8.47 10.09 -6.51
C LEU A 64 7.58 11.15 -5.85
N ASP A 65 6.29 11.21 -6.19
CA ASP A 65 5.40 12.26 -5.74
C ASP A 65 4.53 11.83 -4.57
N VAL A 66 3.99 10.60 -4.63
CA VAL A 66 3.13 10.02 -3.60
C VAL A 66 3.77 8.78 -3.02
N THR A 67 3.93 8.76 -1.70
CA THR A 67 4.36 7.58 -0.96
C THR A 67 3.27 7.15 0.03
N TRP A 68 2.89 5.88 -0.06
CA TRP A 68 2.09 5.24 0.98
C TRP A 68 3.01 4.74 2.09
N LEU A 69 2.91 5.33 3.28
CA LEU A 69 3.68 5.00 4.46
C LEU A 69 2.91 3.98 5.31
N ILE A 70 3.53 2.82 5.56
CA ILE A 70 2.78 1.65 6.02
C ILE A 70 2.77 1.51 7.55
N VAL A 71 1.56 1.51 8.09
CA VAL A 71 1.26 1.08 9.45
C VAL A 71 1.25 -0.45 9.48
N TYR A 72 2.44 -1.03 9.37
CA TYR A 72 2.64 -2.48 9.44
C TYR A 72 2.69 -2.96 10.89
N THR A 73 2.00 -4.06 11.18
CA THR A 73 2.18 -4.80 12.42
C THR A 73 2.33 -6.31 12.19
N GLY A 74 3.39 -6.88 12.78
CA GLY A 74 3.63 -8.33 12.72
C GLY A 74 2.53 -9.13 13.41
N GLN A 75 2.29 -10.34 12.90
CA GLN A 75 1.34 -11.26 13.49
C GLN A 75 1.88 -11.83 14.82
N ASP A 76 0.99 -12.00 15.79
CA ASP A 76 1.25 -12.69 17.07
C ASP A 76 -0.02 -13.50 17.45
N THR A 77 -0.05 -14.07 18.66
CA THR A 77 -1.16 -14.85 19.19
C THR A 77 -2.48 -14.07 19.25
N LEU A 78 -3.59 -14.71 18.88
CA LEU A 78 -4.93 -14.12 18.88
C LEU A 78 -5.49 -14.00 20.32
N THR A 79 -4.87 -13.11 21.10
CA THR A 79 -5.17 -12.86 22.52
C THR A 79 -5.31 -11.37 22.76
N THR A 80 -6.03 -10.99 23.82
CA THR A 80 -6.20 -9.59 24.22
C THR A 80 -4.86 -8.87 24.40
N GLU A 81 -3.88 -9.53 25.02
CA GLU A 81 -2.54 -8.99 25.22
C GLU A 81 -1.79 -8.81 23.88
N GLY A 82 -1.93 -9.77 22.98
CA GLY A 82 -1.37 -9.72 21.63
C GLY A 82 -1.92 -8.55 20.82
N TYR A 83 -3.24 -8.38 20.81
CA TYR A 83 -3.92 -7.26 20.14
C TYR A 83 -3.49 -5.91 20.73
N ALA A 84 -3.45 -5.77 22.05
CA ALA A 84 -3.07 -4.52 22.70
C ALA A 84 -1.63 -4.09 22.38
N LYS A 85 -0.69 -5.03 22.34
CA LYS A 85 0.70 -4.76 21.93
C LYS A 85 0.78 -4.35 20.46
N ALA A 86 0.03 -5.03 19.60
CA ALA A 86 -0.04 -4.72 18.18
C ALA A 86 -0.63 -3.32 17.92
N GLU A 87 -1.67 -2.96 18.67
CA GLU A 87 -2.28 -1.62 18.64
C GLU A 87 -1.28 -0.54 19.04
N GLN A 88 -0.50 -0.72 20.10
CA GLN A 88 0.53 0.24 20.50
C GLN A 88 1.55 0.51 19.38
N ASN A 89 1.99 -0.54 18.68
CA ASN A 89 2.87 -0.40 17.52
C ASN A 89 2.18 0.35 16.37
N ALA A 90 0.93 0.03 16.07
CA ALA A 90 0.17 0.69 15.00
C ALA A 90 0.00 2.19 15.28
N ILE A 91 -0.42 2.55 16.51
CA ILE A 91 -0.58 3.95 16.92
C ILE A 91 0.75 4.70 16.86
N ALA A 92 1.86 4.12 17.32
CA ALA A 92 3.17 4.75 17.21
C ALA A 92 3.58 5.05 15.75
N LYS A 93 3.17 4.21 14.79
CA LYS A 93 3.40 4.44 13.36
C LYS A 93 2.50 5.53 12.78
N PHE A 94 1.22 5.57 13.16
CA PHE A 94 0.35 6.72 12.82
C PHE A 94 0.95 8.03 13.34
N GLU A 95 1.31 8.09 14.62
CA GLU A 95 1.92 9.27 15.24
C GLU A 95 3.21 9.69 14.54
N ALA A 96 4.06 8.73 14.14
CA ALA A 96 5.27 9.02 13.37
C ALA A 96 4.96 9.67 12.01
N ILE A 97 3.97 9.16 11.27
CA ILE A 97 3.57 9.70 9.97
C ILE A 97 3.00 11.12 10.13
N HIS A 98 2.13 11.33 11.12
CA HIS A 98 1.60 12.65 11.45
C HIS A 98 2.72 13.62 11.82
N ARG A 99 3.65 13.22 12.69
CA ARG A 99 4.82 14.04 13.07
C ARG A 99 5.65 14.45 11.85
N LEU A 100 5.86 13.56 10.88
CA LEU A 100 6.55 13.91 9.64
C LEU A 100 5.84 15.06 8.90
N CYS A 101 4.52 14.93 8.73
CA CYS A 101 3.72 15.85 7.91
C CYS A 101 3.38 17.16 8.63
N GLU A 102 3.28 17.15 9.96
CA GLU A 102 2.75 18.29 10.73
C GLU A 102 3.86 19.08 11.45
N GLU A 103 4.93 18.40 11.87
CA GLU A 103 5.96 19.01 12.72
C GLU A 103 7.33 19.05 12.03
N ILE A 104 7.81 17.93 11.50
CA ILE A 104 9.17 17.80 10.97
C ILE A 104 9.31 18.46 9.59
N ALA A 105 8.33 18.28 8.70
CA ALA A 105 8.44 18.69 7.31
C ALA A 105 7.13 19.24 6.69
N PRO A 106 6.34 20.09 7.40
CA PRO A 106 5.05 20.57 6.89
C PRO A 106 5.15 21.37 5.58
N ASP A 107 6.30 21.97 5.30
CA ASP A 107 6.55 22.70 4.06
C ASP A 107 6.97 21.80 2.89
N LYS A 108 7.27 20.51 3.14
CA LYS A 108 7.81 19.58 2.12
C LYS A 108 6.90 18.41 1.81
N ILE A 109 6.15 17.90 2.79
CA ILE A 109 5.25 16.76 2.63
C ILE A 109 3.95 16.98 3.39
N GLU A 110 2.84 16.53 2.82
CA GLU A 110 1.51 16.70 3.41
C GLU A 110 0.70 15.41 3.29
N LEU A 111 -0.10 15.11 4.32
CA LEU A 111 -0.97 13.94 4.35
C LEU A 111 -2.19 14.14 3.46
N ALA A 112 -2.38 13.26 2.48
CA ALA A 112 -3.57 13.22 1.64
C ALA A 112 -4.57 12.18 2.12
N LEU A 113 -5.85 12.56 2.14
CA LEU A 113 -6.96 11.69 2.51
C LEU A 113 -7.84 11.33 1.32
N THR A 114 -7.67 12.05 0.20
CA THR A 114 -8.44 11.88 -1.03
C THR A 114 -7.54 12.05 -2.25
N SER A 115 -7.99 11.57 -3.42
CA SER A 115 -7.30 11.83 -4.68
C SER A 115 -7.27 13.32 -5.07
N SER A 116 -8.23 14.10 -4.59
CA SER A 116 -8.23 15.57 -4.72
C SER A 116 -7.12 16.21 -3.90
N ASP A 117 -6.85 15.71 -2.68
CA ASP A 117 -5.72 16.16 -1.87
C ASP A 117 -4.40 15.86 -2.55
N VAL A 118 -4.24 14.64 -3.08
CA VAL A 118 -3.05 14.24 -3.85
C VAL A 118 -2.74 15.28 -4.94
N ARG A 119 -3.74 15.61 -5.78
CA ARG A 119 -3.57 16.58 -6.87
C ARG A 119 -3.28 17.99 -6.37
N ARG A 120 -3.95 18.42 -5.30
CA ARG A 120 -3.74 19.75 -4.72
C ARG A 120 -2.32 19.89 -4.16
N ILE A 121 -1.87 18.91 -3.38
CA ILE A 121 -0.55 18.91 -2.71
C ILE A 121 0.57 18.85 -3.76
N ASP A 122 0.44 17.97 -4.75
CA ASP A 122 1.37 17.87 -5.87
C ASP A 122 1.46 19.19 -6.65
N SER A 123 0.32 19.83 -6.93
CA SER A 123 0.29 21.09 -7.71
C SER A 123 0.99 22.27 -7.04
N ILE A 124 1.20 22.22 -5.71
CA ILE A 124 1.94 23.24 -4.95
C ILE A 124 3.40 22.82 -4.68
N GLY A 125 3.86 21.72 -5.28
CA GLY A 125 5.25 21.26 -5.24
C GLY A 125 5.63 20.50 -3.97
N LYS A 126 4.67 20.10 -3.13
CA LYS A 126 4.94 19.25 -1.96
C LYS A 126 4.84 17.77 -2.34
N LYS A 127 5.57 16.93 -1.62
CA LYS A 127 5.38 15.47 -1.65
C LYS A 127 4.10 15.10 -0.92
N VAL A 128 3.55 13.94 -1.25
CA VAL A 128 2.30 13.45 -0.70
C VAL A 128 2.55 12.20 0.13
N ALA A 129 2.13 12.23 1.39
CA ALA A 129 2.03 11.03 2.21
C ALA A 129 0.59 10.49 2.14
N MET A 130 0.43 9.18 2.06
CA MET A 130 -0.83 8.48 2.29
C MET A 130 -0.59 7.33 3.28
N ILE A 131 -1.64 6.87 3.95
CA ILE A 131 -1.50 5.83 5.00
C ILE A 131 -2.22 4.55 4.58
N GLY A 132 -1.45 3.48 4.50
CA GLY A 132 -1.92 2.11 4.37
C GLY A 132 -1.69 1.35 5.67
N VAL A 133 -2.62 0.47 6.04
CA VAL A 133 -2.47 -0.41 7.21
C VAL A 133 -2.24 -1.83 6.70
N GLU A 134 -1.11 -2.39 7.05
CA GLU A 134 -0.79 -3.76 6.72
C GLU A 134 -0.95 -4.64 7.94
N ASN A 135 -1.85 -5.62 7.83
CA ASN A 135 -2.39 -6.44 8.90
C ASN A 135 -3.41 -5.72 9.79
N ALA A 136 -4.67 -6.14 9.72
CA ALA A 136 -5.74 -5.68 10.60
C ALA A 136 -5.68 -6.27 12.03
N TYR A 137 -4.75 -7.18 12.31
CA TYR A 137 -4.52 -7.76 13.63
C TYR A 137 -4.56 -6.77 14.82
N PRO A 138 -3.95 -5.56 14.74
CA PRO A 138 -4.03 -4.53 15.79
C PRO A 138 -5.44 -4.05 16.15
N MET A 139 -6.45 -4.31 15.32
CA MET A 139 -7.83 -3.89 15.55
C MET A 139 -8.57 -4.80 16.52
N GLY A 140 -7.97 -5.91 16.95
CA GLY A 140 -8.61 -6.88 17.83
C GLY A 140 -9.95 -7.36 17.28
N GLU A 141 -10.94 -7.54 18.14
CA GLU A 141 -12.24 -8.08 17.75
C GLU A 141 -13.35 -7.01 17.64
N ASP A 142 -12.99 -5.73 17.81
CA ASP A 142 -13.94 -4.61 17.71
C ASP A 142 -13.88 -3.97 16.32
N ILE A 143 -14.95 -4.16 15.54
CA ILE A 143 -15.12 -3.56 14.20
C ILE A 143 -15.04 -2.02 14.23
N SER A 144 -15.37 -1.38 15.35
CA SER A 144 -15.28 0.09 15.46
C SER A 144 -13.85 0.62 15.28
N ASN A 145 -12.83 -0.23 15.46
CA ASN A 145 -11.43 0.14 15.24
C ASN A 145 -11.10 0.44 13.77
N PHE A 146 -11.86 -0.07 12.81
CA PHE A 146 -11.72 0.33 11.40
C PHE A 146 -12.01 1.83 11.23
N LYS A 147 -13.05 2.33 11.89
CA LYS A 147 -13.36 3.77 11.91
C LYS A 147 -12.26 4.55 12.62
N LYS A 148 -11.76 4.06 13.76
CA LYS A 148 -10.63 4.68 14.47
C LYS A 148 -9.43 4.88 13.55
N TYR A 149 -9.06 3.86 12.77
CA TYR A 149 -7.89 3.91 11.89
C TYR A 149 -8.16 4.78 10.65
N TYR A 150 -9.39 4.78 10.14
CA TYR A 150 -9.83 5.73 9.10
C TYR A 150 -9.72 7.19 9.55
N ASP A 151 -10.13 7.48 10.78
CA ASP A 151 -10.05 8.83 11.38
C ASP A 151 -8.58 9.26 11.59
N LEU A 152 -7.67 8.31 11.84
CA LEU A 152 -6.22 8.52 11.86
C LEU A 152 -5.59 8.60 10.44
N GLY A 153 -6.41 8.61 9.38
CA GLY A 153 -5.96 8.85 8.02
C GLY A 153 -5.72 7.61 7.16
N ALA A 154 -5.94 6.39 7.66
CA ALA A 154 -5.80 5.18 6.84
C ALA A 154 -6.79 5.17 5.66
N ARG A 155 -6.31 4.79 4.47
CA ARG A 155 -7.13 4.72 3.25
C ARG A 155 -7.11 3.37 2.55
N TYR A 156 -6.23 2.45 2.95
CA TYR A 156 -6.43 1.03 2.71
C TYR A 156 -6.03 0.19 3.92
N ILE A 157 -6.60 -1.01 4.02
CA ILE A 157 -6.28 -2.00 5.06
C ILE A 157 -6.19 -3.40 4.44
N SER A 158 -5.16 -4.18 4.79
CA SER A 158 -5.12 -5.63 4.55
C SER A 158 -5.53 -6.42 5.79
N LEU A 159 -6.33 -7.48 5.63
CA LEU A 159 -6.92 -8.20 6.76
C LEU A 159 -5.96 -9.17 7.46
N SER A 160 -4.84 -9.54 6.84
CA SER A 160 -3.82 -10.43 7.39
C SER A 160 -2.45 -10.13 6.78
N HIS A 161 -1.37 -10.56 7.42
CA HIS A 161 -0.01 -10.52 6.88
C HIS A 161 0.57 -11.96 6.82
N ASN A 162 1.79 -12.20 7.29
CA ASN A 162 2.44 -13.51 7.38
C ASN A 162 1.98 -14.29 8.63
N GLY A 163 0.69 -14.61 8.64
CA GLY A 163 0.00 -15.42 9.66
C GLY A 163 -1.49 -15.11 9.69
N HIS A 164 -2.31 -16.10 10.07
CA HIS A 164 -3.77 -15.93 10.16
C HIS A 164 -4.11 -14.87 11.22
N SER A 165 -5.02 -13.96 10.87
CA SER A 165 -5.60 -13.02 11.82
C SER A 165 -6.97 -13.51 12.29
N GLN A 166 -7.57 -12.82 13.25
CA GLN A 166 -8.96 -12.97 13.63
C GLN A 166 -9.96 -12.66 12.50
N PHE A 167 -9.50 -12.00 11.42
CA PHE A 167 -10.33 -11.62 10.27
C PHE A 167 -10.15 -12.55 9.07
N SER A 168 -8.92 -12.99 8.79
CA SER A 168 -8.59 -13.64 7.52
C SER A 168 -7.46 -14.64 7.66
N ASP A 169 -7.55 -15.72 6.88
CA ASP A 169 -6.42 -16.57 6.60
C ASP A 169 -5.36 -15.87 5.75
N SER A 170 -4.10 -16.17 6.03
CA SER A 170 -2.93 -15.70 5.30
C SER A 170 -2.50 -16.70 4.22
N ASN A 171 -1.87 -16.19 3.15
CA ASN A 171 -1.13 -17.00 2.17
C ASN A 171 -0.09 -17.95 2.80
N ALA A 172 0.40 -17.66 4.01
CA ALA A 172 1.35 -18.51 4.72
C ALA A 172 0.80 -19.93 5.00
N GLY A 173 -0.52 -20.07 5.14
CA GLY A 173 -1.16 -21.38 5.30
C GLY A 173 -1.01 -22.32 4.08
N GLU A 174 -0.58 -21.80 2.93
CA GLU A 174 -0.31 -22.64 1.76
C GLU A 174 0.92 -23.53 1.97
N GLU A 175 1.89 -23.10 2.79
CA GLU A 175 3.14 -23.85 3.02
C GLU A 175 2.89 -25.18 3.76
N ASP A 176 2.02 -25.17 4.77
CA ASP A 176 1.73 -26.30 5.64
C ASP A 176 0.31 -26.88 5.50
N GLY A 177 -0.54 -26.21 4.71
CA GLY A 177 -1.95 -26.58 4.51
C GLY A 177 -2.84 -26.27 5.71
N ILE A 178 -2.41 -25.37 6.61
CA ILE A 178 -3.17 -24.99 7.80
C ILE A 178 -4.01 -23.76 7.51
N TRP A 179 -5.30 -23.84 7.84
CA TRP A 179 -6.27 -22.76 7.65
C TRP A 179 -7.09 -22.59 8.93
N LEU A 180 -7.26 -21.34 9.38
CA LEU A 180 -8.02 -21.03 10.58
C LEU A 180 -9.51 -20.84 10.27
N HIS A 181 -9.82 -20.19 9.15
CA HIS A 181 -11.19 -19.82 8.79
C HIS A 181 -11.69 -20.48 7.49
N ASN A 182 -10.77 -21.05 6.70
CA ASN A 182 -10.97 -21.40 5.29
C ASN A 182 -11.40 -20.16 4.48
N GLY A 183 -10.60 -19.09 4.61
CA GLY A 183 -10.84 -17.79 3.99
C GLY A 183 -11.06 -16.68 5.04
N LEU A 184 -12.22 -16.04 5.00
CA LEU A 184 -12.61 -15.00 5.96
C LEU A 184 -13.39 -15.59 7.14
N SER A 185 -13.10 -15.10 8.34
CA SER A 185 -13.97 -15.32 9.51
C SER A 185 -15.28 -14.53 9.38
N GLU A 186 -16.28 -14.80 10.23
CA GLU A 186 -17.49 -13.96 10.29
C GLU A 186 -17.16 -12.50 10.66
N LEU A 187 -16.13 -12.31 11.48
CA LEU A 187 -15.61 -10.99 11.81
C LEU A 187 -14.94 -10.35 10.58
N GLY A 188 -14.20 -11.12 9.78
CA GLY A 188 -13.62 -10.67 8.50
C GLY A 188 -14.66 -10.22 7.49
N LYS A 189 -15.76 -10.98 7.35
CA LYS A 189 -16.90 -10.58 6.49
C LYS A 189 -17.54 -9.28 6.97
N SER A 190 -17.61 -9.07 8.29
CA SER A 190 -18.10 -7.82 8.88
C SER A 190 -17.14 -6.65 8.62
N ALA A 191 -15.82 -6.91 8.69
CA ALA A 191 -14.79 -5.93 8.35
C ALA A 191 -14.85 -5.49 6.88
N VAL A 192 -15.08 -6.40 5.93
CA VAL A 192 -15.27 -6.05 4.51
C VAL A 192 -16.41 -5.04 4.33
N LYS A 193 -17.56 -5.31 4.96
CA LYS A 193 -18.72 -4.40 4.91
C LYS A 193 -18.42 -3.04 5.54
N GLU A 194 -17.71 -3.03 6.66
CA GLU A 194 -17.34 -1.79 7.35
C GLU A 194 -16.34 -0.96 6.52
N MET A 195 -15.36 -1.60 5.87
CA MET A 195 -14.44 -0.92 4.95
C MET A 195 -15.20 -0.31 3.75
N ASN A 196 -16.15 -1.03 3.15
CA ASN A 196 -17.01 -0.47 2.10
C ASN A 196 -17.84 0.73 2.61
N ARG A 197 -18.43 0.63 3.80
CA ARG A 197 -19.21 1.71 4.42
C ARG A 197 -18.36 2.97 4.67
N LEU A 198 -17.12 2.79 5.12
CA LEU A 198 -16.18 3.88 5.42
C LEU A 198 -15.49 4.45 4.17
N GLY A 199 -15.48 3.73 3.05
CA GLY A 199 -14.70 4.09 1.87
C GLY A 199 -13.20 3.79 2.03
N ILE A 200 -12.86 2.77 2.81
CA ILE A 200 -11.48 2.24 2.90
C ILE A 200 -11.28 1.22 1.77
N MET A 201 -10.19 1.36 1.02
CA MET A 201 -9.82 0.36 0.03
C MET A 201 -9.40 -0.94 0.72
N ILE A 202 -9.89 -2.06 0.20
CA ILE A 202 -9.53 -3.38 0.74
C ILE A 202 -8.28 -3.87 0.02
N ASP A 203 -7.19 -4.09 0.76
CA ASP A 203 -5.95 -4.63 0.23
C ASP A 203 -5.89 -6.15 0.41
N ILE A 204 -5.66 -6.86 -0.70
CA ILE A 204 -5.56 -8.32 -0.79
C ILE A 204 -4.11 -8.82 -0.92
N SER A 205 -3.11 -7.95 -0.74
CA SER A 205 -1.74 -8.41 -0.56
C SER A 205 -1.58 -9.08 0.80
N HIS A 206 -1.15 -10.35 0.82
CA HIS A 206 -1.01 -11.29 1.96
C HIS A 206 -2.15 -12.26 2.31
N PRO A 207 -3.45 -11.91 2.25
CA PRO A 207 -4.53 -12.87 2.46
C PRO A 207 -4.41 -14.13 1.58
N SER A 208 -4.94 -15.24 2.07
CA SER A 208 -5.00 -16.49 1.33
C SER A 208 -5.85 -16.33 0.05
N LYS A 209 -5.64 -17.20 -0.95
CA LYS A 209 -6.48 -17.20 -2.15
C LYS A 209 -7.97 -17.26 -1.81
N GLU A 210 -8.37 -18.16 -0.92
CA GLU A 210 -9.79 -18.29 -0.52
C GLU A 210 -10.32 -17.01 0.16
N SER A 211 -9.53 -16.39 1.04
CA SER A 211 -9.89 -15.10 1.64
C SER A 211 -10.11 -14.03 0.59
N MET A 212 -9.28 -14.00 -0.45
CA MET A 212 -9.38 -13.04 -1.54
C MET A 212 -10.63 -13.25 -2.39
N LEU A 213 -10.94 -14.49 -2.75
CA LEU A 213 -12.17 -14.83 -3.50
C LEU A 213 -13.41 -14.38 -2.72
N GLN A 214 -13.46 -14.67 -1.42
CA GLN A 214 -14.55 -14.25 -0.55
C GLN A 214 -14.61 -12.72 -0.42
N THR A 215 -13.47 -12.05 -0.27
CA THR A 215 -13.38 -10.59 -0.22
C THR A 215 -13.92 -9.95 -1.49
N ILE A 216 -13.52 -10.43 -2.67
CA ILE A 216 -14.01 -9.94 -3.97
C ILE A 216 -15.53 -10.13 -4.08
N SER A 217 -16.04 -11.29 -3.63
CA SER A 217 -17.48 -11.58 -3.69
C SER A 217 -18.33 -10.69 -2.79
N LEU A 218 -17.74 -10.18 -1.70
CA LEU A 218 -18.42 -9.35 -0.70
C LEU A 218 -18.22 -7.85 -0.91
N SER A 219 -17.14 -7.44 -1.60
CA SER A 219 -16.81 -6.03 -1.77
C SER A 219 -17.77 -5.35 -2.74
N GLU A 220 -18.33 -4.22 -2.30
CA GLU A 220 -19.17 -3.34 -3.13
C GLU A 220 -18.36 -2.30 -3.93
N ALA A 221 -17.04 -2.27 -3.75
CA ALA A 221 -16.11 -1.34 -4.39
C ALA A 221 -14.90 -2.07 -4.98
N PRO A 222 -14.15 -1.44 -5.90
CA PRO A 222 -12.88 -1.96 -6.38
C PRO A 222 -11.89 -2.22 -5.24
N ILE A 223 -11.26 -3.40 -5.27
CA ILE A 223 -10.19 -3.79 -4.34
C ILE A 223 -8.81 -3.48 -4.93
N ILE A 224 -7.77 -3.56 -4.10
CA ILE A 224 -6.38 -3.41 -4.54
C ILE A 224 -5.52 -4.58 -4.09
N ALA A 225 -4.50 -4.93 -4.86
CA ALA A 225 -3.31 -5.59 -4.34
C ALA A 225 -2.18 -4.55 -4.31
N SER A 226 -1.92 -3.96 -3.14
CA SER A 226 -0.95 -2.87 -2.94
C SER A 226 0.50 -3.25 -3.27
N HIS A 227 0.87 -4.53 -3.15
CA HIS A 227 2.21 -5.04 -3.47
C HIS A 227 2.16 -6.58 -3.69
N SER A 228 1.85 -6.99 -4.92
CA SER A 228 1.86 -8.42 -5.29
C SER A 228 2.42 -8.62 -6.71
N SER A 229 2.85 -9.84 -7.02
CA SER A 229 3.38 -10.22 -8.35
C SER A 229 2.53 -11.35 -8.95
N ALA A 230 2.89 -11.79 -10.15
CA ALA A 230 2.18 -12.84 -10.89
C ALA A 230 2.81 -14.21 -10.62
N ARG A 231 1.96 -15.18 -10.23
CA ARG A 231 2.41 -16.52 -9.87
C ARG A 231 3.02 -17.29 -11.05
N ALA A 232 2.64 -16.92 -12.27
CA ALA A 232 3.23 -17.44 -13.50
C ALA A 232 4.71 -17.04 -13.69
N LEU A 233 5.17 -15.95 -13.08
CA LEU A 233 6.57 -15.50 -13.13
C LEU A 233 7.40 -16.15 -12.01
N CYS A 234 6.82 -16.23 -10.81
CA CYS A 234 7.42 -16.91 -9.67
C CYS A 234 6.31 -17.65 -8.90
N ASN A 235 6.42 -18.99 -8.80
CA ASN A 235 5.43 -19.82 -8.13
C ASN A 235 5.56 -19.71 -6.61
N HIS A 236 5.06 -18.62 -6.06
CA HIS A 236 5.07 -18.29 -4.64
C HIS A 236 3.65 -17.98 -4.15
N SER A 237 3.28 -18.36 -2.93
CA SER A 237 1.92 -18.17 -2.37
C SER A 237 1.52 -16.69 -2.22
N ARG A 238 2.51 -15.81 -2.04
CA ARG A 238 2.33 -14.34 -2.10
C ARG A 238 1.88 -13.81 -3.47
N ASN A 239 2.02 -14.58 -4.54
CA ASN A 239 1.71 -14.13 -5.89
C ASN A 239 0.31 -14.55 -6.35
N LEU A 240 -0.24 -13.74 -7.23
CA LEU A 240 -1.58 -13.89 -7.77
C LEU A 240 -1.55 -14.85 -8.96
N ASP A 241 -2.41 -15.87 -8.93
CA ASP A 241 -2.67 -16.70 -10.08
C ASP A 241 -3.63 -16.04 -11.09
N ASP A 242 -3.77 -16.65 -12.26
CA ASP A 242 -4.59 -16.11 -13.36
C ASP A 242 -6.07 -15.99 -12.99
N GLU A 243 -6.57 -16.80 -12.06
CA GLU A 243 -7.96 -16.70 -11.59
C GLU A 243 -8.13 -15.45 -10.72
N GLN A 244 -7.24 -15.25 -9.76
CA GLN A 244 -7.23 -14.05 -8.91
C GLN A 244 -7.08 -12.78 -9.76
N LEU A 245 -6.17 -12.77 -10.74
CA LEU A 245 -5.96 -11.63 -11.63
C LEU A 245 -7.20 -11.29 -12.48
N LYS A 246 -7.92 -12.31 -12.98
CA LYS A 246 -9.17 -12.10 -13.73
C LYS A 246 -10.27 -11.55 -12.85
N LEU A 247 -10.42 -12.05 -11.63
CA LEU A 247 -11.43 -11.57 -10.69
C LEU A 247 -11.17 -10.13 -10.24
N ILE A 248 -9.90 -9.76 -10.00
CA ILE A 248 -9.54 -8.37 -9.70
C ILE A 248 -9.91 -7.45 -10.88
N LYS A 249 -9.64 -7.88 -12.12
CA LYS A 249 -10.05 -7.15 -13.31
C LYS A 249 -11.57 -7.00 -13.40
N GLU A 250 -12.34 -8.06 -13.16
CA GLU A 250 -13.81 -8.03 -13.21
C GLU A 250 -14.41 -7.14 -12.11
N ASN A 251 -13.80 -7.12 -10.93
CA ASN A 251 -14.13 -6.22 -9.83
C ASN A 251 -13.77 -4.74 -10.14
N GLY A 252 -12.93 -4.48 -11.14
CA GLY A 252 -12.43 -3.14 -11.47
C GLY A 252 -11.26 -2.68 -10.60
N GLY A 253 -10.64 -3.62 -9.87
CA GLY A 253 -9.51 -3.37 -8.99
C GLY A 253 -8.17 -3.18 -9.71
N VAL A 254 -7.12 -2.96 -8.92
CA VAL A 254 -5.77 -2.72 -9.43
C VAL A 254 -4.76 -3.61 -8.71
N VAL A 255 -3.84 -4.19 -9.48
CA VAL A 255 -2.65 -4.86 -8.94
C VAL A 255 -1.46 -3.92 -9.10
N GLN A 256 -0.87 -3.52 -7.98
CA GLN A 256 0.35 -2.74 -7.93
C GLN A 256 1.52 -3.71 -7.85
N THR A 257 2.28 -3.80 -8.93
CA THR A 257 3.34 -4.79 -9.08
C THR A 257 4.49 -4.50 -8.12
N VAL A 258 4.83 -5.48 -7.29
CA VAL A 258 5.94 -5.37 -6.34
C VAL A 258 7.28 -5.73 -6.99
N ALA A 259 8.32 -4.97 -6.67
CA ALA A 259 9.70 -5.25 -7.06
C ALA A 259 10.47 -5.99 -5.96
N PHE A 260 9.91 -7.11 -5.47
CA PHE A 260 10.54 -7.94 -4.43
C PHE A 260 11.20 -9.16 -5.05
N PRO A 261 12.53 -9.37 -4.92
CA PRO A 261 13.27 -10.39 -5.68
C PRO A 261 12.81 -11.84 -5.48
N SER A 262 12.10 -12.13 -4.38
CA SER A 262 11.59 -13.48 -4.09
C SER A 262 10.19 -13.74 -4.65
N TYR A 263 9.54 -12.74 -5.26
CA TYR A 263 8.20 -12.78 -5.82
C TYR A 263 8.21 -12.61 -7.35
#